data_AF-A0A127CM22-F1
#
_entry.id   AF-A0A127CM22-F1
#
_cell.length_a   1.000
_cell.length_b   1.000
_cell.length_c   1.000
_cell.angle_alpha   90.00
_cell.angle_beta   90.00
_cell.angle_gamma   90.00
#
_symmetry.space_group_name_H-M   'P 1'
#
loop_
_entity.id
_entity.type
_entity.pdbx_description
1 polymer ?
#
loop_
_entity_poly.entity_id
_entity_poly.type
_entity_poly.pdbx_seq_one_letter_code
_entity_poly.pdbx_strand_id
1 'polypeptide(L)'
;MASETGDQVMARLDALSTSPPKSMDAAAVLGLEPRPRVRLSEAFELYLTEIAAPEVAGKSATQRRNWTKVRRRAVSNFIAVAGDKYFDEIDRQDALKLYRYWREKIAPADGPAQRSVSSGNKDIGCLRNIWRSYQRYQGVSSDNNPFANLSFRDKNSAGRPPFSAEWLERCVLAPGALSGLNE
;
A
#
# COMPACT_ATOMS: atom_id res chain seq x y z
N MET A 1 -15.05 -12.63 -20.86
CA MET A 1 -14.15 -13.70 -20.38
C MET A 1 -14.44 -14.90 -21.25
N ALA A 2 -13.69 -15.10 -22.33
CA ALA A 2 -13.84 -16.29 -23.15
C ALA A 2 -13.38 -17.48 -22.27
N SER A 3 -14.29 -18.44 -21.99
CA SER A 3 -13.88 -19.68 -21.35
C SER A 3 -12.99 -20.44 -22.32
N GLU A 4 -11.81 -20.85 -21.89
CA GLU A 4 -10.98 -21.76 -22.68
C GLU A 4 -11.80 -23.02 -23.03
N THR A 5 -11.81 -23.38 -24.30
CA THR A 5 -12.51 -24.58 -24.79
C THR A 5 -11.67 -25.82 -24.54
N GLY A 6 -12.31 -26.98 -24.31
CA GLY A 6 -11.62 -28.24 -24.05
C GLY A 6 -10.58 -28.61 -25.12
N ASP A 7 -10.83 -28.21 -26.36
CA ASP A 7 -9.90 -28.40 -27.49
C ASP A 7 -8.57 -27.65 -27.29
N GLN A 8 -8.59 -26.48 -26.66
CA GLN A 8 -7.38 -25.71 -26.35
C GLN A 8 -6.53 -26.38 -25.27
N VAL A 9 -7.18 -27.04 -24.30
CA VAL A 9 -6.51 -27.83 -23.27
C VAL A 9 -5.88 -29.08 -23.89
N MET A 10 -6.60 -29.78 -24.76
CA MET A 10 -6.11 -30.97 -25.46
C MET A 10 -4.94 -30.66 -26.40
N ALA A 11 -5.02 -29.56 -27.16
CA ALA A 11 -3.93 -29.14 -28.05
C ALA A 11 -2.62 -28.86 -27.29
N ARG A 12 -2.70 -28.31 -26.06
CA ARG A 12 -1.51 -28.10 -25.20
C ARG A 12 -0.97 -29.43 -24.66
N LEU A 13 -1.86 -30.38 -24.34
CA LEU A 13 -1.49 -31.71 -23.87
C LEU A 13 -0.72 -32.50 -24.96
N ASP A 14 -1.21 -32.44 -26.19
CA ASP A 14 -0.59 -33.11 -27.34
C ASP A 14 0.79 -32.51 -27.67
N ALA A 15 0.95 -31.19 -27.55
CA ALA A 15 2.23 -30.52 -27.76
C ALA A 15 3.33 -30.95 -26.75
N LEU A 16 2.95 -31.48 -25.58
CA LEU A 16 3.88 -31.97 -24.55
C LEU A 16 4.32 -33.40 -24.79
N SER A 17 3.55 -34.19 -25.54
CA SER A 17 3.90 -35.60 -25.83
C SER A 17 5.19 -35.73 -26.65
N THR A 18 5.61 -34.64 -27.30
CA THR A 18 6.80 -34.57 -28.16
C THR A 18 8.02 -33.89 -27.50
N SER A 19 7.88 -33.32 -26.29
CA SER A 19 8.96 -32.62 -25.60
C SER A 19 9.38 -33.32 -24.30
N PRO A 20 10.69 -33.34 -23.96
CA PRO A 20 11.16 -33.98 -22.74
C PRO A 20 10.58 -33.28 -21.49
N PRO A 21 10.23 -34.03 -20.42
CA PRO A 21 9.42 -33.57 -19.28
C PRO A 21 10.09 -32.53 -18.35
N LYS A 22 11.17 -31.90 -18.79
CA LYS A 22 11.94 -30.87 -18.06
C LYS A 22 12.48 -29.75 -18.96
N SER A 23 11.96 -29.56 -20.18
CA SER A 23 12.33 -28.38 -20.97
C SER A 23 11.58 -27.14 -20.44
N MET A 24 12.21 -25.96 -20.51
CA MET A 24 11.54 -24.67 -20.25
C MET A 24 10.29 -24.50 -21.14
N ASP A 25 10.32 -25.08 -22.33
CA ASP A 25 9.21 -25.03 -23.29
C ASP A 25 7.95 -25.74 -22.77
N ALA A 26 8.09 -26.82 -22.00
CA ALA A 26 6.94 -27.53 -21.41
C ALA A 26 6.23 -26.70 -20.33
N ALA A 27 6.95 -25.87 -19.57
CA ALA A 27 6.38 -24.98 -18.57
C ALA A 27 5.64 -23.78 -19.20
N ALA A 28 6.20 -23.22 -20.29
CA ALA A 28 5.58 -22.15 -21.05
C ALA A 28 4.28 -22.59 -21.74
N VAL A 29 4.26 -23.80 -22.34
CA VAL A 29 3.08 -24.37 -23.01
C VAL A 29 1.94 -24.67 -22.03
N LEU A 30 2.25 -25.04 -20.79
CA LEU A 30 1.27 -25.33 -19.74
C LEU A 30 0.76 -24.10 -18.99
N GLY A 31 1.26 -22.90 -19.29
CA GLY A 31 0.97 -21.69 -18.50
C GLY A 31 1.50 -21.78 -17.06
N LEU A 32 2.48 -22.66 -16.83
CA LEU A 32 3.13 -22.91 -15.54
C LEU A 32 4.35 -22.01 -15.29
N GLU A 33 4.59 -21.00 -16.14
CA GLU A 33 5.72 -20.10 -15.95
C GLU A 33 5.61 -19.43 -14.56
N PRO A 34 6.57 -19.67 -13.66
CA PRO A 34 6.56 -19.04 -12.35
C PRO A 34 6.58 -17.53 -12.55
N ARG A 35 5.53 -16.86 -12.07
CA ARG A 35 5.45 -15.40 -12.13
C ARG A 35 6.74 -14.81 -11.55
N PRO A 36 7.32 -13.78 -12.18
CA PRO A 36 8.54 -13.18 -11.68
C PRO A 36 8.32 -12.74 -10.24
N ARG A 37 9.16 -13.27 -9.33
CA ARG A 37 9.10 -12.94 -7.91
C ARG A 37 9.60 -11.52 -7.74
N VAL A 38 8.73 -10.62 -7.31
CA VAL A 38 9.08 -9.23 -7.02
C VAL A 38 9.23 -9.02 -5.53
N ARG A 39 10.12 -8.11 -5.13
CA ARG A 39 10.20 -7.59 -3.77
C ARG A 39 9.10 -6.59 -3.48
N LEU A 40 8.85 -6.30 -2.21
CA LEU A 40 7.88 -5.27 -1.81
C LEU A 40 8.27 -3.89 -2.37
N SER A 41 9.55 -3.54 -2.36
CA SER A 41 10.07 -2.30 -2.95
C SER A 41 9.73 -2.18 -4.45
N GLU A 42 9.95 -3.24 -5.22
CA GLU A 42 9.65 -3.30 -6.65
C GLU A 42 8.13 -3.25 -6.92
N ALA A 43 7.34 -4.03 -6.16
CA ALA A 43 5.88 -3.98 -6.22
C ALA A 43 5.34 -2.59 -5.89
N PHE A 44 6.01 -1.86 -4.98
CA PHE A 44 5.65 -0.50 -4.64
C PHE A 44 5.94 0.48 -5.78
N GLU A 45 7.08 0.36 -6.46
CA GLU A 45 7.35 1.20 -7.63
C GLU A 45 6.36 0.93 -8.76
N LEU A 46 6.04 -0.34 -9.04
CA LEU A 46 4.97 -0.71 -9.99
C LEU A 46 3.60 -0.13 -9.57
N TYR A 47 3.32 -0.15 -8.27
CA TYR A 47 2.11 0.47 -7.73
C TYR A 47 2.07 1.98 -8.03
N LEU A 48 3.20 2.69 -7.94
CA LEU A 48 3.26 4.12 -8.22
C LEU A 48 3.15 4.45 -9.71
N THR A 49 3.82 3.68 -10.57
CA THR A 49 3.96 3.98 -12.00
C THR A 49 2.79 3.47 -12.84
N GLU A 50 2.19 2.35 -12.46
CA GLU A 50 1.15 1.70 -13.25
C GLU A 50 -0.17 1.64 -12.51
N ILE A 51 -0.19 1.02 -11.32
CA ILE A 51 -1.46 0.64 -10.68
C ILE A 51 -2.23 1.86 -10.16
N ALA A 52 -1.54 2.83 -9.58
CA ALA A 52 -2.13 4.04 -9.01
C ALA A 52 -1.99 5.27 -9.93
N ALA A 53 -1.44 5.12 -11.13
CA ALA A 53 -1.26 6.24 -12.06
C ALA A 53 -2.58 7.00 -12.35
N PRO A 54 -3.73 6.33 -12.55
CA PRO A 54 -5.02 7.03 -12.71
C PRO A 54 -5.47 7.81 -11.47
N GLU A 55 -5.18 7.31 -10.25
CA GLU A 55 -5.53 8.00 -8.98
C GLU A 55 -4.77 9.33 -8.83
N VAL A 56 -3.59 9.42 -9.45
CA VAL A 56 -2.63 10.50 -9.27
C VAL A 56 -2.61 11.49 -10.45
N ALA A 57 -3.23 11.13 -11.58
CA ALA A 57 -3.27 11.95 -12.79
C ALA A 57 -3.84 13.36 -12.55
N GLY A 58 -4.94 13.50 -11.80
CA GLY A 58 -5.58 14.79 -11.52
C GLY A 58 -5.02 15.58 -10.33
N LYS A 59 -3.94 15.12 -9.69
CA LYS A 59 -3.38 15.78 -8.49
C LYS A 59 -2.33 16.82 -8.88
N SER A 60 -2.29 17.94 -8.14
CA SER A 60 -1.19 18.91 -8.24
C SER A 60 0.14 18.28 -7.82
N ALA A 61 1.27 18.90 -8.20
CA ALA A 61 2.60 18.40 -7.86
C ALA A 61 2.79 18.20 -6.34
N THR A 62 2.30 19.15 -5.53
CA THR A 62 2.36 19.06 -4.06
C THR A 62 1.49 17.93 -3.52
N GLN A 63 0.28 17.75 -4.06
CA GLN A 63 -0.61 16.66 -3.67
C GLN A 63 -0.01 15.30 -4.02
N ARG A 64 0.58 15.16 -5.22
CA ARG A 64 1.30 13.95 -5.66
C ARG A 64 2.49 13.64 -4.75
N ARG A 65 3.31 14.65 -4.42
CA ARG A 65 4.45 14.49 -3.50
C ARG A 65 4.00 14.00 -2.14
N ASN A 66 2.99 14.64 -1.55
CA ASN A 66 2.49 14.27 -0.22
C ASN A 66 1.84 12.88 -0.21
N TRP A 67 1.07 12.54 -1.25
CA TRP A 67 0.44 11.24 -1.42
C TRP A 67 1.50 10.12 -1.52
N THR A 68 2.55 10.35 -2.30
CA THR A 68 3.66 9.39 -2.48
C THR A 68 4.48 9.27 -1.19
N LYS A 69 4.79 10.39 -0.53
CA LYS A 69 5.55 10.44 0.72
C LYS A 69 4.95 9.54 1.80
N VAL A 70 3.63 9.56 1.96
CA VAL A 70 2.95 8.75 2.98
C VAL A 70 3.09 7.25 2.69
N ARG A 71 2.92 6.84 1.43
CA ARG A 71 3.04 5.42 1.04
C ARG A 71 4.47 4.92 1.10
N ARG A 72 5.42 5.74 0.63
CA ARG A 72 6.86 5.44 0.72
C ARG A 72 7.28 5.26 2.18
N ARG A 73 6.83 6.14 3.09
CA ARG A 73 7.05 5.98 4.54
C ARG A 73 6.53 4.63 5.04
N ALA A 74 5.32 4.23 4.66
CA ALA A 74 4.75 2.96 5.08
C ALA A 74 5.58 1.76 4.63
N VAL A 75 6.01 1.74 3.36
CA VAL A 75 6.89 0.70 2.80
C VAL A 75 8.25 0.70 3.48
N SER A 76 8.89 1.87 3.63
CA SER A 76 10.18 1.98 4.33
C SER A 76 10.12 1.50 5.77
N ASN A 77 9.05 1.84 6.51
CA ASN A 77 8.88 1.37 7.88
C ASN A 77 8.68 -0.15 7.95
N PHE A 78 7.95 -0.75 7.01
CA PHE A 78 7.81 -2.20 6.94
C PHE A 78 9.15 -2.88 6.63
N ILE A 79 9.87 -2.40 5.62
CA ILE A 79 11.20 -2.92 5.26
C ILE A 79 12.16 -2.82 6.44
N ALA A 80 12.11 -1.74 7.21
CA ALA A 80 12.96 -1.58 8.39
C ALA A 80 12.71 -2.63 9.49
N VAL A 81 11.49 -3.16 9.61
CA VAL A 81 11.13 -4.10 10.71
C VAL A 81 11.01 -5.55 10.26
N ALA A 82 10.74 -5.80 8.97
CA ALA A 82 10.51 -7.15 8.43
C ALA A 82 11.46 -7.51 7.28
N GLY A 83 12.27 -6.57 6.80
CA GLY A 83 13.12 -6.72 5.61
C GLY A 83 12.37 -6.47 4.30
N ASP A 84 13.12 -6.28 3.22
CA ASP A 84 12.57 -6.18 1.86
C ASP A 84 12.36 -7.59 1.28
N LYS A 85 11.30 -8.24 1.75
CA LYS A 85 10.94 -9.62 1.36
C LYS A 85 10.32 -9.66 -0.03
N TYR A 86 10.38 -10.84 -0.64
CA TYR A 86 9.54 -11.13 -1.79
C TYR A 86 8.07 -11.00 -1.43
N PHE A 87 7.27 -10.48 -2.34
CA PHE A 87 5.87 -10.17 -2.10
C PHE A 87 5.07 -11.42 -1.70
N ASP A 88 5.41 -12.59 -2.27
CA ASP A 88 4.79 -13.88 -1.96
C ASP A 88 5.19 -14.48 -0.59
N GLU A 89 6.28 -14.00 0.01
CA GLU A 89 6.78 -14.46 1.32
C GLU A 89 6.28 -13.62 2.50
N ILE A 90 5.63 -12.49 2.25
CA ILE A 90 5.11 -11.62 3.30
C ILE A 90 3.89 -12.30 3.94
N ASP A 91 3.99 -12.55 5.24
CA ASP A 91 2.94 -13.23 5.99
C ASP A 91 2.37 -12.35 7.13
N ARG A 92 1.43 -12.94 7.87
CA ARG A 92 0.80 -12.27 9.02
C ARG A 92 1.80 -11.89 10.12
N GLN A 93 2.85 -12.68 10.34
CA GLN A 93 3.85 -12.38 11.37
C GLN A 93 4.66 -11.15 11.00
N ASP A 94 4.98 -10.96 9.72
CA ASP A 94 5.64 -9.74 9.25
C ASP A 94 4.75 -8.51 9.43
N ALA A 95 3.46 -8.62 9.12
CA ALA A 95 2.51 -7.53 9.38
C ALA A 95 2.41 -7.20 10.89
N LEU A 96 2.53 -8.21 11.76
CA LEU A 96 2.57 -8.02 13.21
C LEU A 96 3.86 -7.33 13.69
N LYS A 97 5.00 -7.50 13.01
CA LYS A 97 6.24 -6.74 13.33
C LYS A 97 5.98 -5.24 13.15
N LEU A 98 5.37 -4.85 12.03
CA LEU A 98 4.98 -3.44 11.80
C LEU A 98 3.95 -2.96 12.83
N TYR A 99 2.98 -3.79 13.18
CA TYR A 99 2.00 -3.45 14.21
C TYR A 99 2.70 -3.19 15.56
N ARG A 100 3.63 -4.05 15.98
CA ARG A 100 4.39 -3.88 17.24
C ARG A 100 5.24 -2.62 17.22
N TYR A 101 5.95 -2.37 16.12
CA TYR A 101 6.70 -1.13 15.90
C TYR A 101 5.84 0.13 16.11
N TRP A 102 4.61 0.13 15.56
CA TRP A 102 3.70 1.26 15.76
C TRP A 102 3.11 1.30 17.16
N ARG A 103 2.79 0.15 17.76
CA ARG A 103 2.30 0.03 19.14
C ARG A 103 3.29 0.68 20.11
N GLU A 104 4.57 0.37 20.00
CA GLU A 104 5.63 0.92 20.86
C GLU A 104 5.76 2.44 20.74
N LYS A 105 5.50 3.01 19.56
CA LYS A 105 5.51 4.47 19.36
C LYS A 105 4.24 5.17 19.85
N ILE A 106 3.11 4.46 19.82
CA ILE A 106 1.79 4.99 20.21
C ILE A 106 1.59 4.87 21.72
N ALA A 107 2.02 3.76 22.31
CA ALA A 107 1.89 3.44 23.73
C ALA A 107 3.19 2.77 24.22
N PRO A 108 4.29 3.53 24.32
CA PRO A 108 5.53 3.02 24.90
C PRO A 108 5.29 2.57 26.35
N ALA A 109 6.04 1.56 26.80
CA ALA A 109 5.98 1.09 28.18
C ALA A 109 6.45 2.20 29.15
N ASP A 110 7.51 2.91 28.75
CA ASP A 110 8.14 3.95 29.55
C ASP A 110 8.04 5.29 28.81
N GLY A 111 7.15 6.17 29.29
CA GLY A 111 7.04 7.55 28.83
C GLY A 111 5.81 7.89 27.97
N PRO A 112 5.75 9.13 27.43
CA PRO A 112 4.61 9.60 26.66
C PRO A 112 4.58 9.03 25.24
N ALA A 113 3.38 8.99 24.65
CA ALA A 113 3.19 8.63 23.26
C ALA A 113 4.07 9.48 22.32
N GLN A 114 4.90 8.83 21.51
CA GLN A 114 5.80 9.50 20.56
C GLN A 114 5.10 9.82 19.24
N ARG A 115 4.09 9.02 18.88
CA ARG A 115 3.34 9.15 17.63
C ARG A 115 1.85 8.93 17.87
N SER A 116 1.03 9.53 17.01
CA SER A 116 -0.42 9.36 17.06
C SER A 116 -0.88 8.02 16.54
N VAL A 117 -2.02 7.53 17.06
CA VAL A 117 -2.76 6.37 16.55
C VAL A 117 -3.01 6.49 15.04
N SER A 118 -3.44 7.68 14.60
CA SER A 118 -3.68 7.99 13.19
C SER A 118 -2.46 7.73 12.31
N SER A 119 -1.24 8.03 12.80
CA SER A 119 -0.01 7.80 12.03
C SER A 119 0.24 6.32 11.76
N GLY A 120 0.07 5.46 12.77
CA GLY A 120 0.23 4.02 12.60
C GLY A 120 -0.85 3.40 11.74
N ASN A 121 -2.11 3.81 11.92
CA ASN A 121 -3.22 3.37 11.08
C ASN A 121 -3.03 3.79 9.61
N LYS A 122 -2.42 4.96 9.36
CA LYS A 122 -2.09 5.43 8.00
C LYS A 122 -1.12 4.47 7.31
N ASP A 123 -0.06 4.06 7.99
CA ASP A 123 0.94 3.15 7.42
C ASP A 123 0.38 1.75 7.16
N ILE A 124 -0.31 1.16 8.15
CA ILE A 124 -0.94 -0.15 8.02
C ILE A 124 -1.99 -0.13 6.90
N GLY A 125 -2.80 0.93 6.82
CA GLY A 125 -3.78 1.11 5.77
C GLY A 125 -3.15 1.26 4.37
N CYS A 126 -2.04 1.99 4.26
CA CYS A 126 -1.30 2.11 3.01
C CYS A 126 -0.79 0.77 2.51
N LEU A 127 -0.14 -0.03 3.37
CA LEU A 127 0.36 -1.35 2.98
C LEU A 127 -0.76 -2.33 2.63
N ARG A 128 -1.87 -2.28 3.36
CA ARG A 128 -3.07 -3.06 3.02
C ARG A 128 -3.55 -2.75 1.61
N ASN A 129 -3.62 -1.47 1.25
CA ASN A 129 -4.07 -1.04 -0.07
C ASN A 129 -3.06 -1.42 -1.17
N ILE A 130 -1.76 -1.14 -0.96
CA ILE A 130 -0.70 -1.52 -1.91
C ILE A 130 -0.76 -3.03 -2.18
N TRP A 131 -0.86 -3.84 -1.12
CA TRP A 131 -0.94 -5.29 -1.23
C TRP A 131 -2.13 -5.74 -2.08
N ARG A 132 -3.33 -5.26 -1.75
CA ARG A 132 -4.56 -5.61 -2.45
C ARG A 132 -4.53 -5.17 -3.92
N SER A 133 -4.03 -3.96 -4.18
CA SER A 133 -3.92 -3.40 -5.53
C SER A 133 -2.95 -4.20 -6.38
N TYR A 134 -1.79 -4.57 -5.83
CA TYR A 134 -0.81 -5.39 -6.53
C TYR A 134 -1.35 -6.80 -6.82
N GLN A 135 -1.95 -7.48 -5.85
CA GLN A 135 -2.54 -8.81 -6.10
C GLN A 135 -3.63 -8.78 -7.19
N ARG A 136 -4.50 -7.76 -7.16
CA ARG A 136 -5.53 -7.57 -8.19
C ARG A 136 -4.92 -7.32 -9.56
N TYR A 137 -3.87 -6.50 -9.62
CA TYR A 137 -3.13 -6.23 -10.86
C TYR A 137 -2.53 -7.53 -11.43
N GLN A 138 -2.01 -8.40 -10.57
CA GLN A 138 -1.52 -9.74 -10.94
C GLN A 138 -2.65 -10.77 -11.23
N GLY A 139 -3.92 -10.35 -11.26
CA GLY A 139 -5.07 -11.25 -11.48
C GLY A 139 -5.31 -12.26 -10.35
N VAL A 140 -4.79 -12.02 -9.15
CA VAL A 140 -5.01 -12.87 -7.96
C VAL A 140 -6.18 -12.34 -7.16
N SER A 141 -7.22 -13.16 -7.00
CA SER A 141 -8.41 -12.87 -6.19
C SER A 141 -8.28 -13.39 -4.75
N SER A 142 -7.09 -13.32 -4.15
CA SER A 142 -6.87 -13.80 -2.78
C SER A 142 -7.27 -12.74 -1.76
N ASP A 143 -8.07 -13.15 -0.77
CA ASP A 143 -8.39 -12.32 0.40
C ASP A 143 -7.32 -12.41 1.51
N ASN A 144 -6.24 -13.17 1.30
CA ASN A 144 -5.18 -13.35 2.28
C ASN A 144 -4.22 -12.15 2.32
N ASN A 145 -4.74 -10.99 2.74
CA ASN A 145 -3.94 -9.80 2.95
C ASN A 145 -3.33 -9.83 4.36
N PRO A 146 -1.99 -9.88 4.50
CA PRO A 146 -1.31 -9.95 5.80
C PRO A 146 -1.67 -8.79 6.75
N PHE A 147 -2.00 -7.63 6.19
CA PHE A 147 -2.33 -6.41 6.92
C PHE A 147 -3.84 -6.26 7.19
N ALA A 148 -4.67 -7.21 6.79
CA ALA A 148 -6.11 -7.19 7.05
C ALA A 148 -6.41 -7.09 8.55
N ASN A 149 -7.45 -6.33 8.89
CA ASN A 149 -7.98 -6.19 10.26
C ASN A 149 -6.96 -5.74 11.34
N LEU A 150 -5.80 -5.21 10.94
CA LEU A 150 -4.88 -4.52 11.85
C LEU A 150 -5.21 -3.04 11.93
N SER A 151 -5.49 -2.56 13.14
CA SER A 151 -5.65 -1.14 13.43
C SER A 151 -5.52 -0.89 14.93
N PHE A 152 -5.29 0.36 15.28
CA PHE A 152 -5.36 0.85 16.65
C PHE A 152 -6.65 1.66 16.81
N ARG A 153 -7.36 1.45 17.92
CA ARG A 153 -8.53 2.27 18.25
C ARG A 153 -8.07 3.63 18.75
N ASP A 154 -8.51 4.69 18.09
CA ASP A 154 -8.28 6.06 18.55
C ASP A 154 -9.40 6.46 19.51
N LYS A 155 -9.09 6.66 20.79
CA LYS A 155 -10.07 7.13 21.79
C LYS A 155 -10.05 8.66 21.95
N ASN A 156 -9.04 9.33 21.40
CA ASN A 156 -8.74 10.74 21.65
C ASN A 156 -8.79 11.55 20.35
N SER A 157 -9.84 11.38 19.54
CA SER A 157 -10.13 12.27 18.43
C SER A 157 -10.69 13.61 18.94
N ALA A 158 -10.05 14.23 19.93
CA ALA A 158 -10.39 15.58 20.32
C ALA A 158 -10.22 16.46 19.07
N GLY A 159 -11.34 16.98 18.57
CA GLY A 159 -11.33 17.92 17.46
C GLY A 159 -10.46 19.10 17.82
N ARG A 160 -9.74 19.66 16.84
CA ARG A 160 -9.05 20.93 17.04
C ARG A 160 -10.13 21.96 17.40
N PRO A 161 -10.03 22.66 18.55
CA PRO A 161 -11.04 23.63 18.91
C PRO A 161 -11.11 24.73 17.83
N PRO A 162 -12.30 25.30 17.59
CA PRO A 162 -12.41 26.43 16.67
C PRO A 162 -11.62 27.63 17.22
N PHE A 163 -11.18 28.52 16.33
CA PHE A 163 -10.64 29.81 16.74
C PHE A 163 -11.72 30.63 17.46
N SER A 164 -11.34 31.41 18.47
CA SER A 164 -12.27 32.32 19.13
C SER A 164 -12.65 33.46 18.20
N ALA A 165 -13.84 34.04 18.40
CA ALA A 165 -14.29 35.21 17.65
C ALA A 165 -13.29 36.38 17.77
N GLU A 166 -12.81 36.66 18.99
CA GLU A 166 -11.79 37.70 19.24
C GLU A 166 -10.50 37.47 18.44
N TRP A 167 -10.04 36.21 18.33
CA TRP A 167 -8.84 35.91 17.56
C TRP A 167 -9.09 36.11 16.05
N LEU A 168 -10.26 35.71 15.55
CA LEU A 168 -10.63 35.94 14.16
C LEU A 168 -10.70 37.43 13.83
N GLU A 169 -11.32 38.24 14.70
CA GLU A 169 -11.42 39.69 14.55
C GLU A 169 -10.03 40.36 14.52
N ARG A 170 -9.15 39.96 15.44
CA ARG A 170 -7.82 40.56 15.57
C ARG A 170 -6.82 40.11 14.51
N CYS A 171 -6.93 38.88 13.99
CA CYS A 171 -5.91 38.30 13.13
C CYS A 171 -6.36 38.13 11.67
N VAL A 172 -7.57 37.64 11.44
CA VAL A 172 -8.08 37.32 10.10
C VAL A 172 -8.86 38.50 9.51
N LEU A 173 -9.67 39.18 10.33
CA LEU A 173 -10.52 40.30 9.91
C LEU A 173 -9.91 41.68 10.20
N ALA A 174 -8.65 41.73 10.64
CA ALA A 174 -7.97 42.99 10.89
C ALA A 174 -7.85 43.80 9.57
N PRO A 175 -7.96 45.15 9.64
CA PRO A 175 -7.80 46.00 8.47
C PRO A 175 -6.50 45.68 7.71
N GLY A 176 -6.61 45.36 6.41
CA GLY A 176 -5.47 45.02 5.56
C GLY A 176 -4.95 43.58 5.66
N ALA A 177 -5.45 42.74 6.57
CA ALA A 177 -4.97 41.36 6.73
C ALA A 177 -5.22 40.46 5.49
N LEU A 178 -6.20 40.84 4.66
CA LEU A 178 -6.64 40.06 3.50
C LEU A 178 -6.32 40.75 2.16
N SER A 179 -5.54 41.83 2.16
CA SER A 179 -5.29 42.64 0.94
C SER A 179 -4.61 41.85 -0.19
N GLY A 180 -3.76 40.88 0.14
CA GLY A 180 -3.02 40.06 -0.84
C GLY A 180 -3.69 38.76 -1.28
N LEU A 181 -4.99 38.55 -1.02
CA LEU A 181 -5.67 37.31 -1.42
C LEU A 181 -5.91 37.17 -2.94
N ASN A 182 -5.87 38.27 -3.69
CA ASN A 182 -6.18 38.33 -5.13
C ASN A 182 -5.00 38.80 -5.99
N GLU A 183 -3.80 38.85 -5.41
CA GLU A 183 -2.54 39.08 -6.13
C GLU A 183 -1.86 37.75 -6.47
#